data_AF-A0A8S9P0H7-F1
#
_entry.id   AF-A0A8S9P0H7-F1
#
_cell.length_a   1.000
_cell.length_b   1.000
_cell.length_c   1.000
_cell.angle_alpha   90.00
_cell.angle_beta   90.00
_cell.angle_gamma   90.00
#
_symmetry.space_group_name_H-M   'P 1'
#
loop_
_entity.id
_entity.type
_entity.pdbx_description
1 polymer ?
#
loop_
_entity_poly.entity_id
_entity_poly.type
_entity_poly.pdbx_seq_one_letter_code
_entity_poly.pdbx_strand_id
1 'polypeptide(L)'
;MNEPYTVDVLVDLGKDGVKSLLAVPASFVSEHIETLEEIDMEYRELALESGIENWGRVPALGLTASFITDLADAVIESLPSAEAMWNPSAEDSESSDAFSYFVQDVNLASGTSYLEEIY
;
A
#
# COMPACT_ATOMS: atom_id res chain seq x y z
N MET A 1 -24.30 0.70 0.86
CA MET A 1 -23.31 0.80 1.96
C MET A 1 -22.81 -0.62 2.17
N ASN A 2 -21.50 -0.86 2.13
CA ASN A 2 -20.98 -2.24 2.23
C ASN A 2 -21.01 -2.69 3.69
N GLU A 3 -21.62 -3.83 3.93
CA GLU A 3 -21.62 -4.56 5.20
C GLU A 3 -20.62 -5.73 5.13
N PRO A 4 -20.13 -6.24 6.27
CA PRO A 4 -20.44 -5.81 7.66
C PRO A 4 -19.68 -4.55 8.10
N TYR A 5 -20.22 -3.81 9.07
CA TYR A 5 -19.53 -2.67 9.69
C TYR A 5 -18.56 -3.16 10.78
N THR A 6 -17.36 -2.58 10.81
CA THR A 6 -16.32 -2.96 11.76
C THR A 6 -16.80 -2.87 13.21
N VAL A 7 -17.50 -1.79 13.57
CA VAL A 7 -18.02 -1.57 14.93
C VAL A 7 -18.98 -2.66 15.40
N ASP A 8 -19.89 -3.10 14.52
CA ASP A 8 -20.87 -4.15 14.86
C ASP A 8 -20.15 -5.49 15.07
N VAL A 9 -19.19 -5.80 14.20
CA VAL A 9 -18.38 -7.02 14.29
C VAL A 9 -17.55 -7.05 15.59
N LEU A 10 -16.98 -5.93 16.02
CA LEU A 10 -16.24 -5.85 17.29
C LEU A 10 -17.10 -6.21 18.49
N VAL A 11 -18.33 -5.68 18.52
CA VAL A 11 -19.28 -5.94 19.60
C VAL A 11 -19.69 -7.41 19.61
N ASP A 12 -20.00 -7.97 18.45
CA ASP A 12 -20.46 -9.36 18.34
C ASP A 12 -19.33 -10.36 18.69
N LEU A 13 -18.10 -10.11 18.23
CA LEU A 13 -16.94 -10.93 18.61
C LEU A 13 -16.68 -10.90 20.12
N GLY A 14 -16.82 -9.73 20.75
CA GLY A 14 -16.70 -9.60 22.20
C GLY A 14 -17.76 -10.42 22.95
N LYS A 15 -19.03 -10.34 22.52
CA LYS A 15 -20.14 -11.15 23.08
C LYS A 15 -19.92 -12.65 22.90
N ASP A 16 -19.36 -13.05 21.76
CA ASP A 16 -19.03 -14.44 21.45
C ASP A 16 -17.80 -14.97 22.24
N GLY A 17 -17.19 -14.11 23.07
CA GLY A 17 -16.11 -14.48 23.98
C GLY A 17 -14.72 -14.45 23.36
N VAL A 18 -14.56 -13.82 22.19
CA VAL A 18 -13.24 -13.62 21.58
C VAL A 18 -12.41 -12.71 22.50
N LYS A 19 -11.23 -13.20 22.89
CA LYS A 19 -10.35 -12.49 23.83
C LYS A 19 -9.22 -11.72 23.19
N SER A 20 -8.92 -11.96 21.92
CA SER A 20 -7.77 -11.37 21.26
C SER A 20 -8.10 -11.02 19.82
N LEU A 21 -7.84 -9.77 19.43
CA LEU A 21 -8.13 -9.25 18.09
C LEU A 21 -6.95 -8.43 17.57
N LEU A 22 -6.62 -8.62 16.29
CA LEU A 22 -5.60 -7.88 15.57
C LEU A 22 -6.24 -7.19 14.37
N ALA A 23 -6.28 -5.86 14.37
CA ALA A 23 -6.78 -5.06 13.26
C ALA A 23 -5.69 -4.88 12.19
N VAL A 24 -6.05 -5.03 10.91
CA VAL A 24 -5.14 -4.88 9.76
C VAL A 24 -5.69 -3.83 8.80
N PRO A 25 -5.11 -2.61 8.75
CA PRO A 25 -5.53 -1.58 7.80
C PRO A 25 -4.99 -1.89 6.39
N ALA A 26 -5.84 -2.46 5.53
CA ALA A 26 -5.43 -2.96 4.21
C ALA A 26 -5.64 -1.99 3.04
N SER A 27 -6.44 -0.93 3.22
CA SER A 27 -6.85 -0.02 2.14
C SER A 27 -5.86 1.12 1.88
N PHE A 28 -5.00 1.43 2.84
CA PHE A 28 -4.03 2.52 2.74
C PHE A 28 -2.65 2.05 3.22
N VAL A 29 -1.61 2.64 2.62
CA VAL A 29 -0.21 2.26 2.86
C VAL A 29 0.47 3.13 3.92
N SER A 30 -0.17 4.23 4.32
CA SER A 30 0.37 5.21 5.27
C SER A 30 -0.57 5.36 6.47
N GLU A 31 -0.01 5.80 7.60
CA GLU A 31 -0.81 6.20 8.75
C GLU A 31 -1.60 7.49 8.43
N HIS A 32 -2.84 7.54 8.90
CA HIS A 32 -3.77 8.66 8.71
C HIS A 32 -4.84 8.65 9.82
N ILE A 33 -5.81 9.56 9.76
CA ILE A 33 -6.81 9.72 10.83
C ILE A 33 -7.55 8.42 11.15
N GLU A 34 -7.90 7.62 10.14
CA GLU A 34 -8.63 6.37 10.33
C GLU A 34 -7.79 5.30 11.05
N THR A 35 -6.45 5.31 10.95
CA THR A 35 -5.62 4.35 11.71
C THR A 35 -5.30 4.84 13.11
N LEU A 36 -5.00 6.13 13.24
CA LEU A 36 -4.50 6.72 14.49
C LEU A 36 -5.60 7.09 15.49
N GLU A 37 -6.78 7.44 14.99
CA GLU A 37 -7.90 7.91 15.81
C GLU A 37 -8.97 6.82 15.87
N GLU A 38 -9.54 6.48 14.71
CA GLU A 38 -10.65 5.53 14.65
C GLU A 38 -10.22 4.12 15.10
N ILE A 39 -9.15 3.54 14.54
CA ILE A 39 -8.72 2.18 14.95
C ILE A 39 -8.01 2.17 16.31
N ASP A 40 -7.02 3.03 16.52
CA ASP A 40 -6.16 2.98 17.71
C ASP A 40 -6.86 3.49 18.99
N MET A 41 -7.87 4.36 18.86
CA MET A 41 -8.63 4.88 19.99
C MET A 41 -10.06 4.34 20.00
N GLU A 42 -10.90 4.70 19.04
CA GLU A 42 -12.35 4.44 19.11
C GLU A 42 -12.66 2.92 19.07
N TYR A 43 -12.11 2.20 18.10
CA TYR A 43 -12.35 0.77 17.93
C TYR A 43 -11.68 -0.04 19.02
N ARG A 44 -10.49 0.39 19.46
CA ARG A 44 -9.81 -0.22 20.59
C ARG A 44 -10.66 -0.12 21.86
N GLU A 45 -11.21 1.06 22.15
CA GLU A 45 -12.07 1.28 23.31
C GLU A 45 -13.32 0.40 23.21
N LEU A 46 -14.01 0.42 22.07
CA LEU A 46 -15.20 -0.41 21.83
C LEU A 46 -14.92 -1.91 21.98
N ALA A 47 -13.79 -2.39 21.45
CA ALA A 47 -13.39 -3.80 21.55
C ALA A 47 -13.20 -4.22 23.02
N LEU A 48 -12.50 -3.39 23.80
CA LEU A 48 -12.25 -3.66 25.22
C LEU A 48 -13.55 -3.65 26.03
N GLU A 49 -14.43 -2.67 25.77
CA GLU A 49 -15.77 -2.61 26.40
C GLU A 49 -16.64 -3.81 26.05
N SER A 50 -16.46 -4.36 24.84
CA SER A 50 -17.22 -5.53 24.36
C SER A 50 -16.72 -6.87 24.90
N GLY A 51 -15.59 -6.91 25.61
CA GLY A 51 -15.07 -8.12 26.26
C GLY A 51 -13.82 -8.75 25.63
N ILE A 52 -13.25 -8.10 24.61
CA ILE A 52 -11.92 -8.41 24.08
C ILE A 52 -10.87 -7.93 25.10
N GLU A 53 -9.83 -8.72 25.35
CA GLU A 53 -8.82 -8.40 26.37
C GLU A 53 -7.49 -7.94 25.73
N ASN A 54 -7.14 -8.55 24.60
CA ASN A 54 -5.93 -8.22 23.85
C ASN A 54 -6.30 -7.58 22.52
N TRP A 55 -5.92 -6.32 22.36
CA TRP A 55 -6.07 -5.58 21.11
C TRP A 55 -4.71 -5.27 20.52
N GLY A 56 -4.57 -5.47 19.22
CA GLY A 56 -3.43 -4.98 18.45
C GLY A 56 -3.88 -4.40 17.14
N ARG A 57 -3.04 -3.54 16.56
CA ARG A 57 -3.15 -3.10 15.18
C ARG A 57 -1.81 -3.33 14.49
N VAL A 58 -1.86 -3.80 13.25
CA VAL A 58 -0.68 -3.84 12.37
C VAL A 58 -0.38 -2.42 11.90
N PRO A 59 0.86 -1.91 12.04
CA PRO A 59 1.24 -0.64 11.46
C PRO A 59 0.99 -0.60 9.95
N ALA A 60 0.68 0.56 9.40
CA ALA A 60 0.65 0.74 7.96
C ALA A 60 2.03 0.44 7.36
N LEU A 61 2.08 0.08 6.07
CA LEU A 61 3.32 -0.31 5.38
C LEU A 61 4.41 0.77 5.44
N GLY A 62 4.00 2.04 5.43
CA GLY A 62 4.85 3.21 5.62
C GLY A 62 6.07 3.20 4.69
N LEU A 63 7.26 3.32 5.30
CA LEU A 63 8.55 3.34 4.60
C LEU A 63 9.32 2.02 4.79
N THR A 64 8.63 0.90 4.95
CA THR A 64 9.30 -0.40 5.02
C THR A 64 10.06 -0.68 3.73
N ALA A 65 11.30 -1.14 3.86
CA ALA A 65 12.16 -1.38 2.69
C ALA A 65 11.52 -2.39 1.72
N SER A 66 10.88 -3.44 2.24
CA SER A 66 10.16 -4.42 1.42
C SER A 66 9.04 -3.79 0.61
N PHE A 67 8.19 -2.95 1.22
CA PHE A 67 7.11 -2.29 0.49
C PHE A 67 7.64 -1.36 -0.60
N ILE A 68 8.71 -0.61 -0.33
CA ILE A 68 9.33 0.27 -1.32
C ILE A 68 9.91 -0.53 -2.49
N THR A 69 10.60 -1.64 -2.21
CA THR A 69 11.12 -2.54 -3.24
C THR A 69 9.99 -3.15 -4.07
N ASP A 70 8.97 -3.72 -3.41
CA ASP A 70 7.84 -4.36 -4.09
C ASP A 70 7.07 -3.35 -4.96
N LEU A 71 6.92 -2.10 -4.50
CA LEU A 71 6.29 -1.04 -5.28
C LEU A 71 7.13 -0.65 -6.50
N ALA A 72 8.46 -0.57 -6.36
CA ALA A 72 9.35 -0.29 -7.48
C ALA A 72 9.28 -1.41 -8.52
N ASP A 73 9.30 -2.67 -8.08
CA ASP A 73 9.16 -3.84 -8.94
C ASP A 73 7.81 -3.83 -9.67
N ALA A 74 6.71 -3.56 -8.96
CA ALA A 74 5.38 -3.45 -9.56
C ALA A 74 5.30 -2.35 -10.64
N VAL A 75 5.97 -1.21 -10.43
CA VAL A 75 6.05 -0.14 -11.44
C VAL A 75 6.84 -0.61 -12.65
N ILE A 76 8.00 -1.24 -12.46
CA ILE A 76 8.84 -1.77 -13.55
C ILE A 76 8.06 -2.81 -14.38
N GLU A 77 7.37 -3.73 -13.71
CA GLU A 77 6.51 -4.74 -14.35
C GLU A 77 5.36 -4.11 -15.16
N SER A 78 4.87 -2.94 -14.74
CA SER A 78 3.78 -2.23 -15.41
C SER A 78 4.22 -1.46 -16.67
N LEU A 79 5.52 -1.18 -16.84
CA LEU A 79 6.05 -0.32 -17.92
C LEU A 79 5.61 -0.75 -19.33
N PRO A 80 5.68 -2.04 -19.74
CA PRO A 80 5.26 -2.44 -21.07
C PRO A 80 3.78 -2.13 -21.35
N SER A 81 2.94 -2.18 -20.32
CA SER A 81 1.51 -1.84 -20.43
C SER A 81 1.30 -0.33 -20.51
N ALA A 82 2.07 0.45 -19.73
CA ALA A 82 2.01 1.91 -19.75
C ALA A 82 2.44 2.47 -21.12
N GLU A 83 3.51 1.93 -21.71
CA GLU A 83 3.96 2.29 -23.06
C GLU A 83 2.89 1.98 -24.12
N ALA A 84 2.19 0.85 -24.01
CA ALA A 84 1.11 0.50 -24.93
C ALA A 84 -0.14 1.39 -24.79
N MET A 85 -0.39 1.95 -23.59
CA MET A 85 -1.47 2.90 -23.33
C MET A 85 -1.14 4.33 -23.75
N TRP A 86 0.15 4.64 -23.91
CA TRP A 86 0.63 5.96 -24.33
C TRP A 86 0.43 6.16 -25.84
N ASN A 87 -0.53 7.00 -26.22
CA ASN A 87 -0.69 7.46 -27.61
C ASN A 87 -0.22 8.93 -27.72
N PRO A 88 1.00 9.18 -28.24
CA PRO A 88 1.55 10.54 -28.35
C PRO A 88 0.88 11.37 -29.45
N SER A 89 -0.15 10.85 -30.12
CA SER A 89 -0.85 11.54 -31.23
C SER A 89 -2.00 12.45 -30.76
N ALA A 90 -2.22 12.60 -29.45
CA ALA A 90 -3.05 13.68 -28.93
C ALA A 90 -2.15 14.92 -28.76
N GLU A 91 -2.26 15.84 -29.71
CA GLU A 91 -1.53 17.11 -29.77
C GLU A 91 -1.66 17.88 -28.45
N ASP A 92 -0.58 17.98 -27.69
CA ASP A 92 -0.32 19.12 -26.79
C ASP A 92 1.18 19.41 -26.81
N SER A 93 1.52 20.51 -27.48
CA SER A 93 2.85 21.06 -27.58
C SER A 93 3.32 21.61 -26.23
N GLU A 94 4.55 21.21 -25.84
CA GLU A 94 5.40 21.76 -24.78
C GLU A 94 5.16 21.26 -23.33
N SER A 95 5.69 20.07 -23.02
CA SER A 95 6.58 19.78 -21.86
C SER A 95 6.97 18.28 -21.74
N SER A 96 7.22 17.62 -22.86
CA SER A 96 7.36 16.15 -22.97
C SER A 96 8.73 15.55 -22.59
N ASP A 97 9.68 16.32 -22.05
CA ASP A 97 11.05 15.79 -21.89
C ASP A 97 11.27 15.05 -20.56
N ALA A 98 10.64 15.49 -19.45
CA ALA A 98 10.98 14.94 -18.13
C ALA A 98 10.61 13.47 -17.94
N PHE A 99 9.48 13.02 -18.49
CA PHE A 99 9.01 11.64 -18.37
C PHE A 99 9.74 10.70 -19.35
N SER A 100 10.10 11.20 -20.54
CA SER A 100 10.91 10.45 -21.51
C SER A 100 12.30 10.12 -20.96
N TYR A 101 12.97 11.10 -20.33
CA TYR A 101 14.23 10.88 -19.62
C TYR A 101 14.08 9.86 -18.48
N PHE A 102 13.01 9.97 -17.69
CA PHE A 102 12.75 9.05 -16.58
C PHE A 102 12.59 7.60 -17.07
N VAL A 103 11.85 7.37 -18.15
CA VAL A 103 11.67 6.02 -18.73
C VAL A 103 13.00 5.48 -19.31
N GLN A 104 13.83 6.33 -19.91
CA GLN A 104 15.15 5.93 -20.40
C GLN A 104 16.09 5.50 -19.26
N ASP A 105 16.14 6.27 -18.17
CA ASP A 105 16.99 5.97 -17.02
C ASP A 105 16.55 4.69 -16.27
N VAL A 106 15.24 4.45 -16.15
CA VAL A 106 14.71 3.21 -15.55
C VAL A 106 15.10 1.98 -16.38
N ASN A 107 15.05 2.08 -17.71
CA ASN A 107 15.47 0.99 -18.61
C ASN A 107 16.99 0.74 -18.59
N LEU A 108 17.80 1.78 -18.34
CA LEU A 108 19.25 1.65 -18.13
C LEU A 108 19.58 0.98 -16.80
N ALA A 109 18.79 1.22 -15.75
CA ALA A 109 19.00 0.67 -14.41
C ALA A 109 18.54 -0.80 -14.26
N SER A 110 17.56 -1.26 -15.05
CA SER A 110 17.06 -2.64 -15.06
C SER A 110 17.90 -3.60 -15.93
N GLY A 111 18.92 -3.08 -16.65
CA GLY A 111 19.83 -3.82 -17.51
C GLY A 111 20.92 -4.57 -16.73
N THR A 112 20.74 -5.88 -16.61
CA THR A 112 21.78 -6.87 -16.29
C THR A 112 23.07 -6.64 -17.10
N SER A 113 24.18 -6.41 -16.40
CA SER A 113 25.55 -6.57 -16.94
C SER A 113 26.45 -7.10 -15.83
N TYR A 114 26.35 -8.40 -15.56
CA TYR A 114 27.45 -9.14 -14.96
C TYR A 114 28.63 -9.13 -15.93
N LEU A 115 29.80 -8.76 -15.38
CA LEU A 115 31.17 -9.05 -15.80
C LEU A 115 31.36 -9.91 -17.07
N GLU A 116 31.98 -9.31 -18.10
CA GLU A 116 32.90 -9.89 -19.10
C GLU A 116 33.27 -8.73 -20.06
N GLU A 117 34.50 -8.38 -20.43
CA GLU A 117 35.82 -9.00 -20.36
C GLU A 117 36.88 -7.92 -20.09
N ILE A 118 37.89 -8.33 -19.34
CA ILE A 118 39.22 -7.76 -19.36
C ILE A 118 39.87 -8.23 -20.67
N TYR A 119 40.19 -7.32 -21.58
CA TYR A 119 41.40 -7.34 -22.43
C TYR A 119 41.72 -5.92 -22.92
#